data_AF-Q6L325-F1
#
_entry.id   AF-Q6L325-F1
#
_cell.length_a   1.000
_cell.length_b   1.000
_cell.length_c   1.000
_cell.angle_alpha   90.00
_cell.angle_beta   90.00
_cell.angle_gamma   90.00
#
_symmetry.space_group_name_H-M   'P 1'
#
loop_
_entity.id
_entity.type
_entity.pdbx_description
1 polymer ?
#
loop_
_entity_poly.entity_id
_entity_poly.type
_entity_poly.pdbx_seq_one_letter_code
_entity_poly.pdbx_strand_id
1 'polypeptide(L)'
;MLGYHYQKNEIRVFGGTGVGVVTREGLPVKPGNSAINPVPMRMIKNTSRSVLEYYKVSNGADVLIYVPGGNEVAKKPAIQN
;
A
#
# COMPACT_ATOMS: atom_id res chain seq x y z
N MET A 1 -5.47 -1.69 22.06
CA MET A 1 -5.58 -2.88 21.18
C MET A 1 -6.12 -2.40 19.85
N LEU A 2 -5.27 -2.23 18.83
CA LEU A 2 -5.70 -1.73 17.52
C LEU A 2 -6.63 -2.77 16.90
N GLY A 3 -7.88 -2.39 16.64
CA GLY A 3 -8.93 -3.24 16.10
C GLY A 3 -8.63 -3.61 14.65
N TYR A 4 -7.83 -4.64 14.43
CA TYR A 4 -7.78 -5.32 13.14
C TYR A 4 -9.06 -6.14 13.00
N HIS A 5 -10.10 -5.53 12.45
CA HIS A 5 -11.28 -6.26 12.01
C HIS A 5 -10.86 -7.18 10.87
N TYR A 6 -10.77 -8.48 11.14
CA TYR A 6 -10.57 -9.49 10.12
C TYR A 6 -11.83 -9.57 9.26
N GLN A 7 -11.78 -9.00 8.05
CA GLN A 7 -12.82 -9.22 7.07
C GLN A 7 -12.42 -10.37 6.15
N LYS A 8 -13.18 -11.46 6.23
CA LYS A 8 -13.05 -12.60 5.34
C LYS A 8 -13.20 -12.07 3.90
N ASN A 9 -12.15 -12.24 3.09
CA ASN A 9 -12.04 -11.85 1.68
C ASN A 9 -11.49 -10.46 1.38
N GLU A 10 -10.97 -9.69 2.34
CA GLU A 10 -10.38 -8.37 2.06
C GLU A 10 -8.95 -8.45 1.50
N ILE A 11 -8.58 -7.55 0.57
CA ILE A 11 -7.17 -7.30 0.23
C ILE A 11 -6.71 -6.01 0.92
N ARG A 12 -5.84 -6.18 1.91
CA ARG A 12 -5.25 -5.09 2.69
C ARG A 12 -3.83 -4.86 2.20
N VAL A 13 -3.49 -3.60 1.95
CA VAL A 13 -2.18 -3.22 1.41
C VAL A 13 -1.49 -2.31 2.42
N PHE A 14 -0.25 -2.63 2.73
CA PHE A 14 0.56 -1.95 3.73
C PHE A 14 1.88 -1.51 3.09
N GLY A 15 2.37 -0.33 3.46
CA GLY A 15 3.75 0.07 3.20
C GLY A 15 4.69 -0.47 4.28
N GLY A 16 5.72 -1.20 3.87
CA GLY A 16 6.83 -1.63 4.70
C GLY A 16 8.07 -0.76 4.52
N THR A 17 9.25 -1.33 4.75
CA THR A 17 10.53 -0.64 4.67
C THR A 17 10.73 0.07 3.33
N GLY A 18 11.13 1.34 3.39
CA GLY A 18 11.41 2.19 2.23
C GLY A 18 10.16 2.81 1.58
N VAL A 19 8.96 2.47 2.03
CA VAL A 19 7.73 3.20 1.65
C VAL A 19 7.54 4.34 2.64
N GLY A 20 7.44 5.57 2.12
CA GLY A 20 7.19 6.74 2.96
C GLY A 20 5.85 6.71 3.68
N VAL A 21 5.69 7.57 4.68
CA VAL A 21 4.41 7.86 5.33
C VAL A 21 4.03 9.29 4.98
N VAL A 22 2.77 9.53 4.63
CA VAL A 22 2.31 10.89 4.36
C VAL A 22 2.31 11.69 5.66
N THR A 23 2.97 12.85 5.63
CA THR A 23 3.09 13.75 6.79
C THR A 23 2.39 15.09 6.59
N ARG A 24 2.01 15.43 5.36
CA ARG A 24 1.41 16.72 5.00
C ARG A 24 0.01 16.53 4.44
N GLU A 25 -0.87 17.45 4.81
CA GLU A 25 -2.19 17.61 4.20
C GLU A 25 -2.09 18.04 2.73
N GLY A 26 -3.18 17.89 1.98
CA GLY A 26 -3.27 18.27 0.56
C GLY A 26 -2.80 17.19 -0.43
N LEU A 27 -2.34 16.04 0.06
CA LEU A 27 -2.11 14.86 -0.78
C LEU A 27 -3.39 14.01 -0.88
N PRO A 28 -3.57 13.25 -1.99
CA PRO A 28 -4.71 12.32 -2.13
C PRO A 28 -4.78 11.24 -1.04
N VAL A 29 -3.66 10.98 -0.38
CA VAL A 29 -3.53 10.02 0.72
C VAL A 29 -3.42 10.80 2.03
N LYS A 30 -4.26 10.48 3.00
CA LYS A 30 -4.30 11.19 4.30
C LYS A 30 -2.99 11.01 5.09
N PRO A 31 -2.59 12.01 5.90
CA PRO A 31 -1.46 11.86 6.82
C PRO A 31 -1.57 10.64 7.73
N GLY A 32 -0.42 10.05 8.04
CA GLY A 32 -0.30 8.82 8.83
C GLY A 32 -0.43 7.52 8.03
N ASN A 33 -0.90 7.57 6.78
CA ASN A 33 -0.96 6.40 5.90
C ASN A 33 0.33 6.22 5.08
N SER A 34 0.56 4.99 4.61
CA SER A 34 1.63 4.69 3.65
C SER A 34 1.47 5.53 2.38
N ALA A 35 2.56 6.12 1.91
CA ALA A 35 2.63 6.98 0.72
C ALA A 35 2.52 6.17 -0.59
N ILE A 36 1.40 5.47 -0.75
CA ILE A 36 1.04 4.70 -1.94
C ILE A 36 -0.12 5.44 -2.61
N ASN A 37 0.11 5.97 -3.81
CA ASN A 37 -0.90 6.76 -4.52
C ASN A 37 -2.18 5.95 -4.81
N PRO A 38 -3.37 6.59 -4.89
CA PRO A 38 -4.65 5.89 -5.06
C PRO A 38 -4.73 5.00 -6.31
N VAL A 39 -4.10 5.42 -7.42
CA VAL A 39 -4.08 4.63 -8.65
C VAL A 39 -3.22 3.36 -8.49
N PRO A 40 -1.93 3.43 -8.11
CA PRO A 40 -1.15 2.24 -7.75
C PRO A 40 -1.79 1.36 -6.67
N MET A 41 -2.40 1.95 -5.64
CA MET A 41 -3.13 1.21 -4.59
C MET A 41 -4.24 0.34 -5.19
N ARG A 42 -5.04 0.90 -6.10
CA ARG A 42 -6.09 0.16 -6.81
C ARG A 42 -5.50 -0.93 -7.71
N MET A 43 -4.40 -0.66 -8.41
CA MET A 43 -3.73 -1.65 -9.26
C MET A 43 -3.26 -2.85 -8.44
N ILE A 44 -2.57 -2.62 -7.30
CA ILE A 44 -2.10 -3.68 -6.40
C ILE A 44 -3.27 -4.55 -5.92
N LYS A 45 -4.36 -3.94 -5.47
CA LYS A 45 -5.55 -4.68 -5.00
C LYS A 45 -6.17 -5.52 -6.12
N ASN A 46 -6.33 -4.96 -7.31
CA ASN A 46 -6.93 -5.65 -8.45
C ASN A 46 -6.07 -6.83 -8.90
N THR A 47 -4.77 -6.63 -9.08
CA THR A 47 -3.84 -7.70 -9.48
C THR A 47 -3.80 -8.80 -8.42
N SER A 48 -3.72 -8.44 -7.14
CA SER A 48 -3.72 -9.43 -6.06
C SER A 48 -5.02 -10.24 -6.05
N ARG A 49 -6.18 -9.60 -6.30
CA ARG A 49 -7.46 -10.28 -6.42
C ARG A 49 -7.47 -11.27 -7.58
N SER A 50 -7.05 -10.85 -8.76
CA SER A 50 -7.00 -11.72 -9.94
C SER A 50 -6.09 -12.92 -9.75
N VAL A 51 -4.97 -12.78 -9.02
CA VAL A 51 -4.09 -13.90 -8.68
C VAL A 51 -4.80 -14.89 -7.74
N LEU A 52 -5.48 -14.41 -6.70
CA LEU A 52 -6.23 -15.28 -5.78
C LEU A 52 -7.35 -16.02 -6.52
N GLU A 53 -8.08 -15.34 -7.42
CA GLU A 53 -9.12 -15.95 -8.25
C GLU A 53 -8.57 -17.02 -9.18
N TYR A 54 -7.43 -16.76 -9.84
CA TYR A 54 -6.77 -17.72 -10.72
C TYR A 54 -6.41 -19.03 -9.99
N TYR A 55 -5.90 -18.92 -8.77
CA TYR A 55 -5.58 -20.08 -7.92
C TYR A 55 -6.77 -20.60 -7.10
N LYS A 56 -7.99 -20.09 -7.31
CA LYS A 56 -9.21 -20.47 -6.59
C LYS A 56 -9.08 -20.33 -5.06
N VAL A 57 -8.32 -19.34 -4.60
CA VAL A 57 -8.19 -19.00 -3.19
C VAL A 57 -9.36 -18.09 -2.80
N SER A 58 -10.24 -18.58 -1.92
CA SER A 58 -11.42 -17.84 -1.49
C SER A 58 -11.12 -16.72 -0.48
N ASN A 59 -9.98 -16.78 0.20
CA ASN A 59 -9.63 -15.87 1.29
C ASN A 59 -9.14 -14.50 0.76
N GLY A 60 -9.01 -13.54 1.68
CA GLY A 60 -8.33 -12.28 1.45
C GLY A 60 -6.81 -12.42 1.46
N ALA A 61 -6.10 -11.29 1.34
CA ALA A 61 -4.65 -11.25 1.45
C ALA A 61 -4.16 -9.96 2.11
N ASP A 62 -3.11 -10.09 2.89
CA ASP A 62 -2.29 -8.97 3.34
C ASP A 62 -1.11 -8.82 2.39
N VAL A 63 -0.98 -7.66 1.78
CA VAL A 63 0.07 -7.32 0.83
C VAL A 63 0.96 -6.26 1.45
N LEU A 64 2.24 -6.59 1.64
CA LEU A 64 3.21 -5.67 2.22
C LEU A 64 4.21 -5.25 1.14
N ILE A 65 4.24 -3.96 0.85
CA ILE A 65 5.08 -3.36 -0.20
C ILE A 65 6.39 -2.88 0.40
N TYR A 66 7.51 -3.30 -0.18
CA TYR A 66 8.85 -2.88 0.23
C TYR A 66 9.56 -2.20 -0.93
N VAL A 67 10.29 -1.12 -0.64
CA VAL A 67 11.11 -0.41 -1.62
C VAL A 67 12.55 -0.41 -1.11
N PRO A 68 13.38 -1.40 -1.52
CA PRO A 68 14.79 -1.43 -1.15
C PRO A 68 15.47 -0.12 -1.51
N GLY A 69 16.19 0.48 -0.55
CA GLY A 69 16.85 1.78 -0.74
C GLY A 69 15.91 3.00 -0.79
N GLY A 70 14.60 2.82 -0.57
CA GLY A 70 13.62 3.91 -0.64
C GLY A 70 13.94 5.09 0.28
N ASN A 71 14.53 4.83 1.45
CA ASN A 71 14.99 5.86 2.38
C ASN A 71 16.07 6.77 1.77
N GLU A 72 16.98 6.21 0.98
CA GLU A 72 18.06 6.95 0.33
C GLU A 72 17.54 7.78 -0.84
N VAL A 73 16.60 7.22 -1.60
CA VAL A 73 15.93 7.94 -2.70
C VAL A 73 15.12 9.12 -2.16
N ALA A 74 14.45 8.95 -1.01
CA ALA A 74 13.62 9.98 -0.39
C ALA A 74 14.40 11.20 0.12
N LYS A 75 15.73 11.11 0.30
CA LYS A 75 16.58 12.26 0.63
C LYS A 75 16.69 13.25 -0.52
N LYS A 76 16.41 12.81 -1.75
CA LYS A 76 16.37 13.69 -2.92
C LYS A 76 15.04 14.43 -2.95
N PRO A 77 15.01 15.71 -3.34
CA PRO A 77 13.76 16.43 -3.55
C PRO A 77 12.87 15.66 -4.53
N ALA A 78 11.60 15.49 -4.20
CA ALA A 78 10.64 14.95 -5.14
C ALA A 78 10.56 15.90 -6.34
N ILE A 79 10.80 15.36 -7.55
CA ILE A 79 10.52 16.10 -8.79
C ILE A 79 9.00 16.15 -8.91
N GLN A 80 8.42 17.32 -8.63
CA GLN A 80 7.00 17.58 -8.85
C GLN A 80 6.85 18.13 -10.27
N ASN A 81 6.30 17.32 -11.16
CA ASN A 81 5.84 17.75 -12.49
C ASN A 81 4.38 18.16 -12.41
#